data_AF-A0A535LWA0-F1
#
_entry.id   AF-A0A535LWA0-F1
#
_cell.length_a   1.000
_cell.length_b   1.000
_cell.length_c   1.000
_cell.angle_alpha   90.00
_cell.angle_beta   90.00
_cell.angle_gamma   90.00
#
_symmetry.space_group_name_H-M   'P 1'
#
loop_
_entity.id
_entity.type
_entity.pdbx_description
1 polymer ?
#
loop_
_entity_poly.entity_id
_entity_poly.type
_entity_poly.pdbx_seq_one_letter_code
_entity_poly.pdbx_strand_id
1 'polypeptide(L)'
;MVPMTNAEPWSALGEFIRSQRQLARLSLRQLAELTSVSNPYLSQIERGLYRPSAQVLKSIAEALHLSAETIYAEAGLLDQRGAETAASPRVEAAIRLDPELSTEQKEALIQVYRGFLRGR
;
A
#
# COMPACT_ATOMS: atom_id res chain seq x y z
N MET A 1 17.26 -22.73 -13.95
CA MET A 1 15.85 -22.43 -13.66
C MET A 1 15.78 -21.97 -12.21
N VAL A 2 15.79 -20.66 -11.98
CA VAL A 2 15.79 -20.05 -10.64
C VAL A 2 14.34 -20.01 -10.14
N PRO A 3 14.04 -20.41 -8.90
CA PRO A 3 12.66 -20.36 -8.40
C PRO A 3 12.21 -18.90 -8.31
N MET A 4 11.03 -18.64 -8.85
CA MET A 4 10.36 -17.34 -8.72
C MET A 4 10.12 -17.09 -7.22
N THR A 5 10.81 -16.11 -6.65
CA THR A 5 10.48 -15.61 -5.31
C THR A 5 9.17 -14.84 -5.42
N ASN A 6 8.06 -15.57 -5.36
CA ASN A 6 6.76 -14.98 -5.12
C ASN A 6 6.83 -14.40 -3.71
N ALA A 7 7.12 -13.11 -3.58
CA ALA A 7 6.98 -12.43 -2.30
C ALA A 7 5.53 -12.69 -1.85
N GLU A 8 5.35 -13.37 -0.72
CA GLU A 8 4.02 -13.72 -0.19
C GLU A 8 3.14 -12.46 -0.26
N PRO A 9 1.96 -12.48 -0.90
CA PRO A 9 1.13 -11.28 -1.14
C PRO A 9 0.81 -10.50 0.16
N TRP A 10 0.94 -11.18 1.29
CA TRP A 10 0.77 -10.63 2.64
C TRP A 10 1.95 -9.78 3.12
N SER A 11 3.17 -9.97 2.62
CA SER A 11 4.34 -9.16 2.97
C SER A 11 4.18 -7.73 2.47
N ALA A 12 3.82 -7.55 1.20
CA ALA A 12 3.59 -6.23 0.61
C ALA A 12 2.42 -5.51 1.31
N LEU A 13 1.33 -6.22 1.59
CA LEU A 13 0.21 -5.68 2.35
C LEU A 13 0.60 -5.28 3.78
N GLY A 14 1.38 -6.12 4.46
CA GLY A 14 1.87 -5.85 5.82
C GLY A 14 2.72 -4.58 5.88
N GLU A 15 3.65 -4.43 4.94
CA GLU A 15 4.45 -3.21 4.77
C GLU A 15 3.59 -1.99 4.46
N PHE A 16 2.60 -2.14 3.58
CA PHE A 16 1.65 -1.08 3.26
C PHE A 16 0.90 -0.62 4.53
N ILE A 17 0.28 -1.53 5.27
CA ILE A 17 -0.44 -1.21 6.52
C ILE A 17 0.49 -0.52 7.52
N ARG A 18 1.72 -1.02 7.68
CA ARG A 18 2.74 -0.41 8.55
C ARG A 18 3.05 1.03 8.14
N SER A 19 3.25 1.28 6.85
CA SER A 19 3.57 2.61 6.33
C SER A 19 2.42 3.59 6.55
N GLN A 20 1.19 3.18 6.27
CA GLN A 20 -0.01 4.00 6.47
C GLN A 20 -0.22 4.33 7.95
N ARG A 21 0.01 3.35 8.85
CA ARG A 21 -0.01 3.58 10.30
C ARG A 21 1.02 4.64 10.72
N GLN A 22 2.24 4.55 10.19
CA GLN A 22 3.30 5.51 10.50
C GLN A 22 2.99 6.92 9.97
N LEU A 23 2.41 7.02 8.77
CA LEU A 23 1.94 8.30 8.20
C LEU A 23 0.83 8.93 9.06
N ALA A 24 -0.09 8.11 9.56
CA ALA A 24 -1.13 8.51 10.51
C ALA A 24 -0.57 8.81 11.93
N ARG A 25 0.75 8.66 12.15
CA ARG A 25 1.43 8.84 13.45
C ARG A 25 0.86 7.98 14.58
N LEU A 26 0.33 6.81 14.23
CA LEU A 26 -0.20 5.85 15.19
C LEU A 26 0.88 4.86 15.62
N SER A 27 0.98 4.62 16.93
CA SER A 27 1.69 3.45 17.45
C SER A 27 0.93 2.18 17.07
N LEU A 28 1.63 1.04 17.06
CA LEU A 28 0.99 -0.26 16.82
C LEU A 28 -0.14 -0.54 17.83
N ARG A 29 0.02 -0.06 19.07
CA ARG A 29 -0.99 -0.20 20.13
C ARG A 29 -2.24 0.63 19.85
N GLN A 30 -2.08 1.87 19.41
CA GLN A 30 -3.23 2.72 19.05
C GLN A 30 -4.01 2.14 17.86
N LEU A 31 -3.33 1.65 16.82
CA LEU A 31 -4.04 1.01 15.70
C LEU A 31 -4.76 -0.27 16.14
N ALA A 32 -4.16 -1.08 17.01
CA ALA A 32 -4.79 -2.26 17.59
C ALA A 32 -6.08 -1.91 18.36
N GLU A 33 -6.04 -0.85 19.17
CA GLU A 33 -7.19 -0.34 19.92
C GLU A 33 -8.31 0.15 18.97
N LEU A 34 -7.97 0.95 17.94
CA LEU A 34 -8.93 1.47 16.96
C LEU A 34 -9.62 0.35 16.14
N THR A 35 -8.88 -0.71 15.83
CA THR A 35 -9.36 -1.81 14.98
C THR A 35 -10.02 -2.94 15.77
N SER A 36 -9.96 -2.88 17.11
CA SER A 36 -10.33 -4.00 18.01
C SER A 36 -9.59 -5.30 17.67
N VAL A 37 -8.38 -5.18 17.14
CA VAL A 37 -7.48 -6.30 16.82
C VAL A 37 -6.41 -6.38 17.89
N SER A 38 -6.05 -7.60 18.34
CA SER A 38 -5.00 -7.71 19.35
C SER A 38 -3.66 -7.21 18.82
N ASN A 39 -2.89 -6.53 19.69
CA ASN A 39 -1.58 -5.99 19.32
C ASN A 39 -0.61 -7.07 18.75
N PRO A 40 -0.53 -8.30 19.31
CA PRO A 40 0.28 -9.37 18.73
C PRO A 40 -0.17 -9.78 17.32
N TYR A 41 -1.48 -9.85 17.08
CA TYR A 41 -2.00 -10.23 15.76
C TYR A 41 -1.76 -9.14 14.72
N LEU A 42 -1.97 -7.86 15.09
CA LEU A 42 -1.63 -6.73 14.21
C LEU A 42 -0.13 -6.68 13.89
N SER A 43 0.74 -7.01 14.85
CA SER A 43 2.18 -7.16 14.61
C SER A 43 2.51 -8.26 13.60
N GLN A 44 1.78 -9.38 13.62
CA GLN A 44 1.96 -10.45 12.65
C GLN A 44 1.51 -10.03 11.24
N ILE A 45 0.39 -9.29 11.16
CA ILE A 45 -0.12 -8.73 9.89
C ILE A 45 0.90 -7.76 9.28
N GLU A 46 1.44 -6.80 10.04
CA GLU A 46 2.43 -5.84 9.51
C GLU A 46 3.75 -6.46 9.05
N ARG A 47 4.04 -7.69 9.49
CA ARG A 47 5.21 -8.46 9.07
C ARG A 47 4.90 -9.44 7.93
N GLY A 48 3.67 -9.45 7.43
CA GLY A 48 3.21 -10.39 6.41
C GLY A 48 3.18 -11.85 6.85
N LEU A 49 3.19 -12.12 8.16
CA LEU A 49 3.24 -13.49 8.69
C LEU A 49 1.88 -14.17 8.73
N TYR A 50 0.80 -13.40 8.58
CA TYR A 50 -0.57 -13.89 8.67
C TYR A 50 -1.45 -13.26 7.60
N ARG A 51 -2.38 -14.07 7.09
CA ARG A 51 -3.47 -13.64 6.21
C ARG A 51 -4.65 -13.13 7.05
N PRO A 52 -4.91 -11.81 7.11
CA PRO A 52 -6.07 -11.27 7.79
C PRO A 52 -7.39 -11.62 7.07
N SER A 53 -8.48 -11.64 7.83
CA SER A 53 -9.83 -11.77 7.26
C SER A 53 -10.29 -10.45 6.62
N ALA A 54 -11.29 -10.52 5.74
CA ALA A 54 -11.89 -9.32 5.13
C ALA A 54 -12.40 -8.32 6.19
N GLN A 55 -12.96 -8.82 7.30
CA GLN A 55 -13.42 -7.97 8.39
C GLN A 55 -12.28 -7.20 9.07
N VAL A 56 -11.13 -7.84 9.27
CA VAL A 56 -9.93 -7.20 9.82
C VAL A 56 -9.37 -6.17 8.85
N LEU A 57 -9.31 -6.49 7.56
CA LEU A 57 -8.87 -5.55 6.53
C LEU A 57 -9.78 -4.31 6.47
N LYS A 58 -11.10 -4.51 6.57
CA LYS A 58 -12.07 -3.42 6.63
C LYS A 58 -11.86 -2.52 7.86
N SER A 59 -11.69 -3.09 9.05
CA SER A 59 -11.47 -2.27 10.26
C SER A 59 -10.15 -1.50 10.21
N ILE A 60 -9.09 -2.11 9.65
CA ILE A 60 -7.81 -1.42 9.41
C ILE A 60 -7.99 -0.27 8.41
N ALA A 61 -8.73 -0.47 7.31
CA ALA A 61 -9.00 0.58 6.34
C ALA A 61 -9.74 1.77 6.98
N GLU A 62 -10.79 1.49 7.77
CA GLU A 62 -11.56 2.50 8.49
C GLU A 62 -10.68 3.29 9.48
N ALA A 63 -9.85 2.60 10.27
CA ALA A 63 -8.94 3.22 11.24
C ALA A 63 -7.83 4.08 10.60
N LEU A 64 -7.48 3.79 9.34
CA LEU A 64 -6.46 4.54 8.58
C LEU A 64 -7.08 5.56 7.62
N HIS A 65 -8.41 5.74 7.63
CA HIS A 65 -9.14 6.60 6.69
C HIS A 65 -8.87 6.25 5.21
N LEU A 66 -8.73 4.97 4.90
CA LEU A 66 -8.55 4.43 3.55
C LEU A 66 -9.84 3.75 3.07
N SER A 67 -10.04 3.68 1.76
CA SER A 67 -11.09 2.83 1.21
C SER A 67 -10.71 1.35 1.38
N ALA A 68 -11.71 0.50 1.65
CA ALA A 68 -11.50 -0.95 1.73
C ALA A 68 -10.94 -1.51 0.41
N GLU A 69 -11.35 -0.93 -0.72
CA GLU A 69 -10.84 -1.25 -2.07
C GLU A 69 -9.32 -1.05 -2.17
N THR A 70 -8.78 0.02 -1.58
CA THR A 70 -7.33 0.29 -1.58
C THR A 70 -6.58 -0.83 -0.87
N ILE A 71 -7.06 -1.24 0.31
CA ILE A 71 -6.44 -2.31 1.10
C ILE A 71 -6.59 -3.68 0.39
N TYR A 72 -7.72 -3.93 -0.27
CA TYR A 72 -7.92 -5.16 -1.05
C TYR A 72 -7.07 -5.22 -2.32
N ALA A 73 -6.84 -4.08 -2.98
CA ALA A 73 -5.93 -3.97 -4.12
C ALA A 73 -4.51 -4.37 -3.73
N GLU A 74 -4.00 -3.79 -2.64
CA GLU A 74 -2.65 -4.08 -2.11
C GLU A 74 -2.52 -5.52 -1.59
N ALA A 75 -3.61 -6.12 -1.12
CA ALA A 75 -3.65 -7.53 -0.73
C ALA A 75 -3.65 -8.52 -1.92
N GLY A 76 -3.67 -8.02 -3.17
CA GLY A 76 -3.84 -8.84 -4.36
C GLY A 76 -5.21 -9.53 -4.44
N LEU A 77 -6.20 -9.04 -3.69
CA LEU A 77 -7.56 -9.59 -3.63
C LEU A 77 -8.51 -8.99 -4.66
N LEU A 78 -8.08 -7.95 -5.39
CA LEU A 78 -8.78 -7.46 -6.58
C LEU A 78 -8.15 -8.08 -7.82
N ASP A 79 -8.97 -8.79 -8.60
CA ASP A 79 -8.58 -9.40 -9.88
C ASP A 79 -7.82 -8.38 -10.75
N GLN A 80 -6.52 -8.60 -10.93
CA GLN A 80 -5.64 -7.75 -11.74
C GLN A 80 -5.82 -7.97 -13.25
N ARG A 81 -6.97 -8.46 -13.71
CA ARG A 81 -7.22 -8.72 -15.15
C ARG A 81 -7.36 -7.45 -16.02
N GLY A 82 -7.06 -6.27 -15.50
CA GLY A 82 -7.12 -5.01 -16.27
C GLY A 82 -5.94 -4.05 -16.09
N ALA A 83 -4.93 -4.37 -15.26
CA ALA A 83 -3.90 -3.40 -14.88
C ALA A 83 -2.51 -3.63 -15.50
N GLU A 84 -2.32 -4.71 -16.26
CA GLU A 84 -1.03 -5.02 -16.90
C GLU A 84 -0.81 -4.28 -18.24
N THR A 85 -1.81 -3.55 -18.76
CA THR A 85 -1.77 -3.00 -20.13
C THR A 85 -1.64 -1.47 -20.26
N ALA A 86 -1.38 -0.71 -19.19
CA ALA A 86 -1.18 0.74 -19.32
C ALA A 86 0.20 1.16 -18.79
N ALA A 87 1.11 1.45 -19.72
CA ALA A 87 2.54 1.68 -19.55
C ALA A 87 2.94 2.98 -18.79
N SER A 88 2.35 3.26 -17.63
CA SER A 88 2.86 4.25 -16.68
C SER A 88 2.31 3.98 -15.27
N PRO A 89 3.12 4.11 -14.20
CA PRO A 89 2.62 4.08 -12.83
C PRO A 89 1.46 5.08 -12.69
N ARG A 90 0.37 4.71 -11.99
CA ARG A 90 -0.81 5.58 -11.81
C ARG A 90 -0.44 6.98 -11.29
N VAL A 91 0.61 7.06 -10.47
CA VAL A 91 1.17 8.32 -9.94
C VAL A 91 1.84 9.16 -11.02
N GLU A 92 2.68 8.56 -11.88
CA GLU A 92 3.32 9.30 -12.99
C GLU A 92 2.27 9.82 -13.99
N ALA A 93 1.22 9.03 -14.25
CA ALA A 93 0.11 9.46 -15.10
C ALA A 93 -0.64 10.65 -14.50
N ALA A 94 -0.94 10.63 -13.20
CA ALA A 94 -1.58 11.73 -12.50
C ALA A 94 -0.74 13.02 -12.56
N ILE A 95 0.57 12.93 -12.32
CA ILE A 95 1.49 14.07 -12.39
C ILE A 95 1.51 14.68 -13.80
N ARG A 96 1.52 13.86 -14.86
CA ARG A 96 1.54 14.37 -16.24
C ARG A 96 0.26 15.13 -16.61
N LEU A 97 -0.89 14.68 -16.09
CA LEU A 97 -2.20 15.24 -16.40
C LEU A 97 -2.56 16.48 -15.58
N ASP A 98 -1.79 16.81 -14.55
CA ASP A 98 -2.05 17.98 -13.69
C ASP A 98 -1.87 19.31 -14.48
N PRO A 99 -2.92 20.14 -14.62
CA PRO A 99 -2.83 21.41 -15.35
C PRO A 99 -2.13 22.53 -14.57
N GLU A 100 -1.98 22.41 -13.24
CA GLU A 100 -1.34 23.44 -12.42
C GLU A 100 0.19 23.36 -12.47
N LEU A 101 0.74 22.26 -12.98
CA LEU A 101 2.18 22.03 -13.07
C LEU A 101 2.75 22.39 -14.44
N SER A 102 3.87 23.11 -14.45
CA SER A 102 4.69 23.28 -15.65
C SER A 102 5.35 21.96 -16.07
N THR A 103 5.81 21.87 -17.31
CA THR A 103 6.53 20.70 -17.83
C THR A 103 7.75 20.36 -16.96
N GLU A 104 8.54 21.37 -16.57
CA GLU A 104 9.72 21.18 -15.72
C GLU A 104 9.34 20.68 -14.31
N GLN A 105 8.25 21.19 -13.73
CA GLN A 105 7.75 20.72 -12.43
C GLN A 105 7.28 19.26 -12.51
N LYS A 106 6.60 18.87 -13.60
CA LYS A 106 6.18 17.49 -13.84
C LYS A 106 7.37 16.55 -13.94
N GLU A 107 8.39 16.93 -14.70
CA GLU A 107 9.61 16.14 -14.85
C GLU A 107 10.36 15.99 -13.51
N ALA A 108 10.49 17.07 -12.74
CA ALA A 108 11.14 17.03 -11.43
C ALA A 108 10.43 16.08 -10.46
N LEU A 109 9.10 16.17 -10.36
CA LEU A 109 8.30 15.28 -9.50
C LEU A 109 8.41 13.81 -9.91
N ILE A 110 8.39 13.52 -11.22
CA ILE A 110 8.57 12.17 -11.74
C ILE A 110 9.96 11.64 -11.41
N GLN A 111 11.01 12.45 -11.52
CA GLN A 111 12.37 12.04 -11.17
C GLN A 111 12.51 11.71 -9.69
N VAL A 112 11.97 12.55 -8.80
CA VAL A 112 11.95 12.30 -7.35
C VAL A 112 11.19 11.00 -7.04
N TYR A 113 10.00 10.83 -7.62
CA TYR A 113 9.18 9.62 -7.44
C TYR A 113 9.93 8.36 -7.87
N ARG A 114 10.57 8.37 -9.05
CA ARG A 114 11.40 7.26 -9.53
C ARG A 114 12.62 7.00 -8.64
N GLY A 115 13.20 8.06 -8.06
CA GLY A 115 14.28 7.96 -7.08
C GLY A 115 13.88 7.13 -5.86
N PHE A 116 12.69 7.37 -5.31
CA PHE A 116 12.17 6.60 -4.17
C PHE A 116 11.89 5.12 -4.50
N LEU A 117 11.50 4.81 -5.74
CA LEU A 117 11.25 3.42 -6.14
C LEU A 117 12.53 2.59 -6.32
N ARG A 118 13.65 3.21 -6.72
CA ARG A 118 14.95 2.50 -6.90
C ARG A 118 15.64 2.15 -5.58
N GLY A 119 15.28 2.82 -4.49
CA GLY A 119 15.87 2.62 -3.16
C GLY A 119 15.17 1.56 -2.30
N ARG A 120 14.20 0.83 -2.86
CA ARG A 120 13.48 -0.27 -2.21
C ARG A 120 14.09 -1.62 -2.55
#